data_AF-A0A940IF05-F1
#
_entry.id   AF-A0A940IF05-F1
#
_cell.length_a   1.000
_cell.length_b   1.000
_cell.length_c   1.000
_cell.angle_alpha   90.00
_cell.angle_beta   90.00
_cell.angle_gamma   90.00
#
_symmetry.space_group_name_H-M   'P 1'
#
loop_
_entity.id
_entity.type
_entity.pdbx_description
1 polymer ?
#
loop_
_entity_poly.entity_id
_entity_poly.type
_entity_poly.pdbx_seq_one_letter_code
_entity_poly.pdbx_strand_id
1 'polypeptide(L)'
;MKRFLWILLVVLVRVPMSASDHEGVHEELRDMFSRLNPANDTVVVDSAAQVMLNDSIKKCIMRVLAFEGGFAFAFDSVPQLGRVVADDGRFVVYSWNYIPQDRRMVYNCIVQDDRGNIQYMFQYQPYKPYENEKLTADEWYGALYYDVIAYEHRDVSYYVCIGWSRYNRITQYKVIDVLYFDDFGQLRMGFPMFHLGGDMVMRRLVYEYDGQVQMSILYDSKKKRIVMDHLSPMRKIYGREIMGPDLSLDALLRKHDGWVLKEDIKVNNEDDGVRRKRIKPVERTYYRSL
;
A
#
# COMPACT_ATOMS: atom_id res chain seq x y z
N MET A 1 -17.61 42.48 42.39
CA MET A 1 -17.42 41.01 42.35
C MET A 1 -16.83 40.63 41.00
N LYS A 2 -15.52 40.36 40.92
CA LYS A 2 -14.86 39.93 39.67
C LYS A 2 -14.91 38.40 39.61
N ARG A 3 -15.66 37.83 38.66
CA ARG A 3 -15.73 36.39 38.41
C ARG A 3 -14.51 35.99 37.58
N PHE A 4 -13.58 35.24 38.16
CA PHE A 4 -12.50 34.57 37.45
C PHE A 4 -13.07 33.34 36.74
N LEU A 5 -13.00 33.33 35.41
CA LEU A 5 -13.32 32.17 34.58
C LEU A 5 -12.06 31.29 34.53
N TRP A 6 -12.07 30.17 35.25
CA TRP A 6 -11.01 29.17 35.16
C TRP A 6 -11.20 28.37 33.87
N ILE A 7 -10.36 28.63 32.86
CA ILE A 7 -10.27 27.78 31.68
C ILE A 7 -9.43 26.56 32.09
N LEU A 8 -10.08 25.40 32.19
CA LEU A 8 -9.43 24.12 32.45
C LEU A 8 -8.63 23.73 31.19
N LEU A 9 -7.32 23.99 31.19
CA LEU A 9 -6.41 23.54 30.14
C LEU A 9 -6.19 22.03 30.32
N VAL A 10 -6.95 21.20 29.59
CA VAL A 10 -6.68 19.75 29.52
C VAL A 10 -5.45 19.56 28.65
N VAL A 11 -4.28 19.49 29.28
CA VAL A 11 -3.05 19.02 28.62
C VAL A 11 -3.22 17.51 28.45
N LEU A 12 -3.46 17.07 27.20
CA LEU A 12 -3.37 15.66 26.84
C LEU A 12 -1.89 15.24 26.96
N VAL A 13 -1.50 14.81 28.16
CA VAL A 13 -0.20 14.17 28.37
C VAL A 13 -0.22 12.86 27.60
N ARG A 14 0.55 12.81 26.51
CA ARG A 14 0.73 11.58 25.75
C ARG A 14 1.71 10.70 26.53
N VAL A 15 1.25 9.51 26.92
CA VAL A 15 2.04 8.56 27.70
C VAL A 15 2.75 7.61 26.72
N PRO A 16 4.08 7.45 26.81
CA PRO A 16 4.80 6.48 25.98
C PRO A 16 4.40 5.05 26.37
N MET A 17 4.33 4.17 25.37
CA MET A 17 3.96 2.77 25.55
C MET A 17 5.09 1.96 26.23
N SER A 18 4.77 1.09 27.18
CA SER A 18 5.77 0.25 27.86
C SER A 18 6.15 -0.97 27.02
N ALA A 19 7.34 -1.55 27.24
CA ALA A 19 7.80 -2.73 26.49
C ALA A 19 6.88 -3.96 26.62
N SER A 20 6.24 -4.16 27.77
CA SER A 20 5.23 -5.21 27.96
C SER A 20 3.96 -4.93 27.17
N ASP A 21 3.55 -3.66 27.07
CA ASP A 21 2.40 -3.28 26.25
C ASP A 21 2.70 -3.48 24.76
N HIS A 22 3.94 -3.20 24.34
CA HIS A 22 4.41 -3.48 22.99
C HIS A 22 4.25 -4.97 22.63
N GLU A 23 4.80 -5.88 23.45
CA GLU A 23 4.72 -7.32 23.20
C GLU A 23 3.27 -7.82 23.20
N GLY A 24 2.45 -7.35 24.15
CA GLY A 24 1.02 -7.69 24.22
C GLY A 24 0.25 -7.30 22.96
N VAL A 25 0.54 -6.14 22.36
CA VAL A 25 -0.07 -5.73 21.08
C VAL A 25 0.30 -6.66 19.93
N HIS A 26 1.55 -7.10 19.86
CA HIS A 26 1.98 -8.03 18.81
C HIS A 26 1.28 -9.38 18.93
N GLU A 27 1.12 -9.91 20.14
CA GLU A 27 0.39 -11.14 20.40
C GLU A 27 -1.10 -11.01 20.08
N GLU A 28 -1.75 -9.94 20.55
CA GLU A 28 -3.16 -9.63 20.29
C GLU A 28 -3.44 -9.58 18.78
N LEU A 29 -2.62 -8.84 18.03
CA LEU A 29 -2.76 -8.73 16.57
C LEU A 29 -2.50 -10.07 15.88
N ARG A 30 -1.50 -10.84 16.31
CA ARG A 30 -1.19 -12.14 15.69
C ARG A 30 -2.33 -13.13 15.88
N ASP A 31 -2.95 -13.18 17.07
CA ASP A 31 -4.16 -13.99 17.30
C ASP A 31 -5.28 -13.58 16.36
N MET A 32 -5.60 -12.28 16.32
CA MET A 32 -6.70 -11.78 15.48
C MET A 32 -6.45 -12.04 13.99
N PHE A 33 -5.24 -11.81 13.48
CA PHE A 33 -4.91 -12.13 12.10
C PHE A 33 -4.99 -13.62 11.79
N SER A 34 -4.59 -14.49 12.72
CA SER A 34 -4.68 -15.96 12.55
C SER A 34 -6.12 -16.45 12.44
N ARG A 35 -7.05 -15.77 13.12
CA ARG A 35 -8.49 -16.05 13.07
C ARG A 35 -9.19 -15.40 11.86
N LEU A 36 -8.65 -14.29 11.36
CA LEU A 36 -9.18 -13.59 10.18
C LEU A 36 -8.92 -14.39 8.90
N ASN A 37 -7.70 -14.93 8.78
CA ASN A 37 -7.25 -15.79 7.69
C ASN A 37 -6.65 -17.08 8.27
N PRO A 38 -7.49 -18.07 8.64
CA PRO A 38 -6.99 -19.34 9.17
C PRO A 38 -6.11 -20.05 8.15
N ALA A 39 -5.01 -20.66 8.62
CA ALA A 39 -4.04 -21.34 7.75
C ALA A 39 -4.59 -22.59 7.05
N ASN A 40 -5.73 -23.11 7.52
CA ASN A 40 -6.42 -24.23 6.91
C ASN A 40 -7.64 -23.71 6.14
N ASP A 41 -7.55 -23.72 4.81
CA ASP A 41 -8.58 -23.21 3.90
C ASP A 41 -9.90 -24.00 3.96
N THR A 42 -9.95 -25.15 4.66
CA THR A 42 -11.20 -25.86 4.94
C THR A 42 -11.99 -25.29 6.12
N VAL A 43 -11.37 -24.42 6.93
CA VAL A 43 -12.05 -23.72 8.02
C VAL A 43 -12.86 -22.58 7.42
N VAL A 44 -14.17 -22.81 7.31
CA VAL A 44 -15.11 -21.78 6.90
C VAL A 44 -15.36 -20.83 8.07
N VAL A 45 -14.82 -19.61 7.97
CA VAL A 45 -15.18 -18.53 8.89
C VAL A 45 -16.44 -17.84 8.37
N ASP A 46 -17.36 -17.52 9.27
CA ASP A 46 -18.51 -16.70 8.94
C ASP A 46 -18.08 -15.29 8.49
N SER A 47 -18.68 -14.78 7.41
CA SER A 47 -18.27 -13.50 6.83
C SER A 47 -18.54 -12.32 7.78
N ALA A 48 -19.60 -12.38 8.59
CA ALA A 48 -19.88 -11.33 9.58
C ALA A 48 -18.85 -11.37 10.73
N ALA A 49 -18.46 -12.55 11.17
CA ALA A 49 -17.38 -12.72 12.14
C ALA A 49 -16.04 -12.15 11.63
N GLN A 50 -15.70 -12.35 10.35
CA GLN A 50 -14.49 -11.75 9.74
C GLN A 50 -14.57 -10.22 9.72
N VAL A 51 -15.72 -9.64 9.41
CA VAL A 51 -15.91 -8.17 9.46
C VAL A 51 -15.67 -7.63 10.87
N MET A 52 -16.27 -8.26 11.89
CA MET A 52 -16.07 -7.85 13.28
C MET A 52 -14.61 -7.97 13.72
N LEU A 53 -13.92 -9.03 13.28
CA LEU A 53 -12.51 -9.24 13.59
C LEU A 53 -11.61 -8.23 12.89
N ASN A 54 -11.90 -7.90 11.63
CA ASN A 54 -11.22 -6.85 10.89
C ASN A 54 -11.40 -5.47 11.56
N ASP A 55 -12.60 -5.18 12.07
CA ASP A 55 -12.85 -3.96 12.83
C ASP A 55 -12.03 -3.91 14.13
N SER A 56 -11.87 -5.04 14.83
CA SER A 56 -11.01 -5.14 16.02
C SER A 56 -9.53 -4.94 15.69
N ILE A 57 -9.03 -5.55 14.60
CA ILE A 57 -7.67 -5.33 14.10
C ILE A 57 -7.44 -3.86 13.77
N LYS A 58 -8.34 -3.25 13.00
CA LYS A 58 -8.31 -1.83 12.67
C LYS A 58 -8.23 -0.98 13.94
N LYS A 59 -9.13 -1.22 14.91
CA LYS A 59 -9.15 -0.46 16.18
C LYS A 59 -7.84 -0.61 16.96
N CYS A 60 -7.29 -1.82 17.03
CA CYS A 60 -6.02 -2.06 17.71
C CYS A 60 -4.87 -1.30 17.05
N ILE A 61 -4.72 -1.37 15.73
CA ILE A 61 -3.68 -0.63 14.99
C ILE A 61 -3.86 0.87 15.15
N MET A 62 -5.07 1.39 14.91
CA MET A 62 -5.37 2.83 15.03
C MET A 62 -5.12 3.37 16.43
N ARG A 63 -5.41 2.59 17.47
CA ARG A 63 -5.10 2.93 18.87
C ARG A 63 -3.59 3.11 19.06
N VAL A 64 -2.77 2.18 18.55
CA VAL A 64 -1.31 2.27 18.64
C VAL A 64 -0.78 3.50 17.91
N LEU A 65 -1.26 3.75 16.68
CA LEU A 65 -0.81 4.87 15.85
C LEU A 65 -1.25 6.25 16.40
N ALA A 66 -2.23 6.29 17.30
CA ALA A 66 -2.69 7.51 17.94
C ALA A 66 -1.83 7.95 19.15
N PHE A 67 -1.00 7.05 19.71
CA PHE A 67 -0.10 7.39 20.82
C PHE A 67 1.18 8.10 20.35
N GLU A 68 1.83 8.82 21.27
CA GLU A 68 3.16 9.36 21.03
C GLU A 68 4.15 8.22 20.79
N GLY A 69 4.95 8.34 19.72
CA GLY A 69 5.81 7.26 19.25
C GLY A 69 5.10 6.19 18.42
N GLY A 70 3.76 6.22 18.30
CA GLY A 70 2.99 5.25 17.52
C GLY A 70 3.41 5.13 16.06
N PHE A 71 3.80 6.25 15.43
CA PHE A 71 4.35 6.28 14.07
C PHE A 71 5.61 5.39 13.91
N ALA A 72 6.45 5.33 14.94
CA ALA A 72 7.67 4.53 14.95
C ALA A 72 7.42 3.04 15.30
N PHE A 73 6.20 2.66 15.70
CA PHE A 73 5.87 1.29 16.04
C PHE A 73 6.01 0.37 14.82
N ALA A 74 6.87 -0.66 14.93
CA ALA A 74 7.31 -1.41 13.75
C ALA A 74 6.36 -2.54 13.33
N PHE A 75 5.50 -3.05 14.22
CA PHE A 75 4.65 -4.23 13.99
C PHE A 75 5.41 -5.46 13.42
N ASP A 76 6.72 -5.55 13.66
CA ASP A 76 7.64 -6.49 13.01
C ASP A 76 7.32 -7.98 13.23
N SER A 77 6.62 -8.27 14.32
CA SER A 77 6.19 -9.60 14.77
C SER A 77 4.76 -9.99 14.33
N VAL A 78 4.15 -9.21 13.42
CA VAL A 78 2.83 -9.44 12.81
C VAL A 78 2.97 -9.59 11.29
N PRO A 79 3.33 -10.78 10.77
CA PRO A 79 3.70 -10.96 9.36
C PRO A 79 2.55 -10.72 8.37
N GLN A 80 1.30 -10.78 8.81
CA GLN A 80 0.11 -10.55 7.99
C GLN A 80 -0.17 -9.05 7.75
N LEU A 81 0.47 -8.17 8.52
CA LEU A 81 0.35 -6.72 8.36
C LEU A 81 1.51 -6.22 7.49
N GLY A 82 1.23 -5.88 6.24
CA GLY A 82 2.22 -5.20 5.39
C GLY A 82 2.50 -3.81 5.97
N ARG A 83 3.76 -3.51 6.27
CA ARG A 83 4.22 -2.18 6.69
C ARG A 83 5.30 -1.70 5.74
N VAL A 84 5.05 -0.56 5.11
CA VAL A 84 5.98 0.07 4.16
C VAL A 84 6.20 1.51 4.57
N VAL A 85 7.44 1.84 4.94
CA VAL A 85 7.85 3.20 5.27
C VAL A 85 8.49 3.81 4.02
N ALA A 86 8.14 5.06 3.72
CA ALA A 86 8.80 5.85 2.69
C ALA A 86 10.30 5.98 2.98
N ASP A 87 11.10 6.18 1.94
CA ASP A 87 12.56 6.29 2.03
C ASP A 87 13.05 7.53 2.79
N ASP A 88 12.22 8.55 2.95
CA ASP A 88 12.46 9.70 3.83
C ASP A 88 12.04 9.48 5.29
N GLY A 89 11.36 8.37 5.58
CA GLY A 89 10.86 8.05 6.93
C GLY A 89 9.65 8.87 7.36
N ARG A 90 9.02 9.67 6.49
CA ARG A 90 7.97 10.65 6.85
C ARG A 90 6.55 10.18 6.55
N PHE A 91 6.41 9.02 5.92
CA PHE A 91 5.12 8.42 5.60
C PHE A 91 5.19 6.91 5.73
N VAL A 92 4.11 6.32 6.22
CA VAL A 92 3.99 4.88 6.37
C VAL A 92 2.65 4.39 5.87
N VAL A 93 2.68 3.25 5.20
CA VAL A 93 1.51 2.53 4.72
C VAL A 93 1.44 1.18 5.43
N TYR A 94 0.29 0.92 6.03
CA TYR A 94 -0.08 -0.37 6.60
C TYR A 94 -1.19 -0.98 5.75
N SER A 95 -0.99 -2.14 5.14
CA SER A 95 -2.01 -2.77 4.30
C SER A 95 -2.14 -4.27 4.57
N TRP A 96 -3.38 -4.75 4.64
CA TRP A 96 -3.71 -6.16 4.82
C TRP A 96 -5.02 -6.49 4.09
N ASN A 97 -5.27 -7.78 3.90
CA ASN A 97 -6.49 -8.27 3.28
C ASN A 97 -7.06 -9.48 4.01
N TYR A 98 -8.30 -9.82 3.69
CA TYR A 98 -8.90 -11.10 4.03
C TYR A 98 -9.80 -11.60 2.91
N ILE A 99 -10.15 -12.88 2.97
CA ILE A 99 -10.95 -13.57 1.94
C ILE A 99 -12.24 -14.08 2.60
N PRO A 100 -13.40 -13.43 2.33
CA PRO A 100 -14.71 -13.93 2.71
C PRO A 100 -15.11 -15.23 2.00
N GLN A 101 -16.24 -15.81 2.40
CA GLN A 101 -16.76 -17.07 1.84
C GLN A 101 -17.01 -17.01 0.33
N ASP A 102 -17.41 -15.85 -0.19
CA ASP A 102 -17.57 -15.61 -1.63
C ASP A 102 -16.23 -15.55 -2.41
N ARG A 103 -15.12 -15.79 -1.71
CA ARG A 103 -13.76 -15.82 -2.22
C ARG A 103 -13.29 -14.52 -2.84
N ARG A 104 -13.94 -13.38 -2.61
CA ARG A 104 -13.39 -12.06 -3.01
C ARG A 104 -12.16 -11.73 -2.16
N MET A 105 -11.36 -10.74 -2.58
CA MET A 105 -10.36 -10.15 -1.68
C MET A 105 -10.91 -8.84 -1.14
N VAL A 106 -10.92 -8.70 0.18
CA VAL A 106 -11.25 -7.46 0.87
C VAL A 106 -9.97 -6.83 1.35
N TYR A 107 -9.74 -5.56 0.99
CA TYR A 107 -8.51 -4.84 1.32
C TYR A 107 -8.74 -3.78 2.38
N ASN A 108 -7.72 -3.57 3.19
CA ASN A 108 -7.67 -2.55 4.21
C ASN A 108 -6.32 -1.85 4.13
N CYS A 109 -6.33 -0.55 4.38
CA CYS A 109 -5.11 0.23 4.43
C CYS A 109 -5.22 1.33 5.48
N ILE A 110 -4.14 1.58 6.20
CA ILE A 110 -3.95 2.77 7.03
C ILE A 110 -2.71 3.48 6.52
N VAL A 111 -2.81 4.78 6.30
CA VAL A 111 -1.65 5.62 6.00
C VAL A 111 -1.50 6.69 7.07
N GLN A 112 -0.26 7.03 7.40
CA GLN A 112 0.06 8.07 8.36
C GLN A 112 1.28 8.87 7.88
N ASP A 113 1.25 10.19 8.04
CA ASP A 113 2.43 11.05 7.86
C ASP A 113 3.06 11.47 9.19
N ASP A 114 4.25 12.04 9.13
CA ASP A 114 5.03 12.53 10.27
C ASP A 114 4.40 13.75 10.98
N ARG A 115 3.39 14.38 10.37
CA ARG A 115 2.56 15.44 10.98
C ARG A 115 1.41 14.88 11.81
N GLY A 116 1.19 13.57 11.76
CA GLY A 116 0.14 12.86 12.48
C GLY A 116 -1.19 12.78 11.73
N ASN A 117 -1.24 13.20 10.46
CA ASN A 117 -2.40 12.93 9.61
C ASN A 117 -2.49 11.42 9.42
N ILE A 118 -3.68 10.86 9.66
CA ILE A 118 -3.93 9.43 9.57
C ILE A 118 -5.24 9.17 8.85
N GLN A 119 -5.23 8.21 7.93
CA GLN A 119 -6.42 7.83 7.17
C GLN A 119 -6.52 6.31 7.08
N TYR A 120 -7.70 5.79 7.38
CA TYR A 120 -8.08 4.41 7.09
C TYR A 120 -8.86 4.34 5.76
N MET A 121 -8.57 3.33 4.95
CA MET A 121 -9.24 3.02 3.70
C MET A 121 -9.65 1.54 3.69
N PHE A 122 -10.79 1.24 3.07
CA PHE A 122 -11.37 -0.09 3.01
C PHE A 122 -11.98 -0.31 1.64
N GLN A 123 -11.72 -1.47 1.03
CA GLN A 123 -12.35 -1.83 -0.22
C GLN A 123 -12.86 -3.26 -0.18
N TYR A 124 -14.19 -3.39 -0.20
CA TYR A 124 -14.87 -4.69 -0.20
C TYR A 124 -14.85 -5.37 -1.57
N GLN A 125 -14.92 -4.58 -2.65
CA GLN A 125 -14.90 -5.10 -4.02
C GLN A 125 -13.80 -4.38 -4.81
N PRO A 126 -12.57 -4.93 -4.88
CA PRO A 126 -11.47 -4.28 -5.57
C PRO A 126 -11.84 -4.04 -7.03
N TYR A 127 -11.41 -2.91 -7.55
CA TYR A 127 -11.65 -2.53 -8.94
C TYR A 127 -10.35 -2.03 -9.55
N LYS A 128 -10.30 -1.99 -10.88
CA LYS A 128 -9.17 -1.39 -11.60
C LYS A 128 -9.42 0.12 -11.70
N PRO A 129 -8.61 0.98 -11.05
CA PRO A 129 -8.83 2.41 -11.10
C PRO A 129 -8.49 2.99 -12.47
N TYR A 130 -9.18 4.06 -12.87
CA TYR A 130 -8.82 4.80 -14.07
C TYR A 130 -7.52 5.59 -13.85
N GLU A 131 -6.67 5.64 -14.88
CA GLU A 131 -5.30 6.16 -14.74
C GLU A 131 -5.20 7.69 -14.59
N ASN A 132 -6.26 8.42 -14.96
CA ASN A 132 -6.30 9.88 -14.94
C ASN A 132 -7.38 10.47 -14.01
N GLU A 133 -7.81 9.71 -13.00
CA GLU A 133 -8.72 10.20 -11.96
C GLU A 133 -7.98 10.56 -10.67
N LYS A 134 -8.36 11.69 -10.08
CA LYS A 134 -8.01 12.02 -8.71
C LYS A 134 -9.00 11.32 -7.78
N LEU A 135 -8.48 10.59 -6.80
CA LEU A 135 -9.30 9.83 -5.86
C LEU A 135 -9.16 10.38 -4.43
N THR A 136 -10.23 10.24 -3.67
CA THR A 136 -10.29 10.44 -2.23
C THR A 136 -10.14 9.11 -1.49
N ALA A 137 -9.98 9.15 -0.17
CA ALA A 137 -9.86 7.94 0.66
C ALA A 137 -11.03 6.95 0.48
N ASP A 138 -12.25 7.45 0.28
CA ASP A 138 -13.46 6.62 0.11
C ASP A 138 -13.55 5.98 -1.29
N GLU A 139 -12.76 6.48 -2.24
CA GLU A 139 -12.68 5.95 -3.61
C GLU A 139 -11.48 5.00 -3.78
N TRP A 140 -10.82 4.60 -2.69
CA TRP A 140 -9.63 3.75 -2.77
C TRP A 140 -9.92 2.39 -3.42
N TYR A 141 -9.11 2.02 -4.41
CA TYR A 141 -9.32 0.83 -5.26
C TYR A 141 -9.01 -0.52 -4.61
N GLY A 142 -8.38 -0.50 -3.43
CA GLY A 142 -7.98 -1.71 -2.70
C GLY A 142 -6.70 -2.33 -3.24
N ALA A 143 -5.60 -2.21 -2.49
CA ALA A 143 -4.32 -2.84 -2.82
C ALA A 143 -3.49 -3.13 -1.57
N LEU A 144 -2.55 -4.06 -1.70
CA LEU A 144 -1.45 -4.27 -0.75
C LEU A 144 -0.23 -3.53 -1.26
N TYR A 145 0.30 -2.61 -0.46
CA TYR A 145 1.47 -1.82 -0.83
C TYR A 145 2.76 -2.51 -0.38
N TYR A 146 3.80 -2.45 -1.20
CA TYR A 146 5.09 -3.09 -0.92
C TYR A 146 6.31 -2.18 -1.14
N ASP A 147 6.13 -1.02 -1.77
CA ASP A 147 7.16 0.02 -1.82
C ASP A 147 6.52 1.42 -1.79
N VAL A 148 7.23 2.38 -1.19
CA VAL A 148 6.83 3.78 -1.11
C VAL A 148 8.07 4.65 -1.30
N ILE A 149 8.01 5.55 -2.29
CA ILE A 149 9.11 6.44 -2.64
C ILE A 149 8.68 7.88 -2.39
N ALA A 150 9.42 8.59 -1.53
CA ALA A 150 9.16 10.00 -1.26
C ALA A 150 9.56 10.87 -2.45
N TYR A 151 8.70 11.81 -2.79
CA TYR A 151 8.85 12.77 -3.85
C TYR A 151 8.45 14.17 -3.36
N GLU A 152 9.42 15.08 -3.27
CA GLU A 152 9.15 16.47 -2.94
C GLU A 152 8.93 17.28 -4.22
N HIS A 153 7.81 18.01 -4.28
CA HIS A 153 7.50 18.90 -5.38
C HIS A 153 6.90 20.19 -4.85
N ARG A 154 7.56 21.34 -5.11
CA ARG A 154 7.09 22.67 -4.69
C ARG A 154 6.76 22.73 -3.18
N ASP A 155 7.68 22.24 -2.35
CA ASP A 155 7.58 22.19 -0.89
C ASP A 155 6.42 21.33 -0.35
N VAL A 156 5.81 20.49 -1.21
CA VAL A 156 4.80 19.51 -0.84
C VAL A 156 5.39 18.10 -0.95
N SER A 157 5.18 17.29 0.08
CA SER A 157 5.59 15.88 0.11
C SER A 157 4.53 15.00 -0.54
N TYR A 158 4.96 14.27 -1.56
CA TYR A 158 4.18 13.25 -2.26
C TYR A 158 4.85 11.89 -2.09
N TYR A 159 4.05 10.83 -2.15
CA TYR A 159 4.53 9.47 -1.94
C TYR A 159 4.07 8.60 -3.10
N VAL A 160 5.03 8.16 -3.91
CA VAL A 160 4.79 7.21 -5.00
C VAL A 160 4.70 5.82 -4.39
N CYS A 161 3.48 5.30 -4.31
CA CYS A 161 3.16 4.02 -3.69
C CYS A 161 3.01 2.94 -4.76
N ILE A 162 3.71 1.83 -4.58
CA ILE A 162 3.63 0.66 -5.46
C ILE A 162 2.82 -0.42 -4.75
N GLY A 163 1.71 -0.81 -5.36
CA GLY A 163 0.76 -1.77 -4.81
C GLY A 163 0.41 -2.90 -5.77
N TRP A 164 -0.19 -3.94 -5.19
CA TRP A 164 -0.73 -5.09 -5.90
C TRP A 164 -2.17 -5.36 -5.46
N SER A 165 -3.02 -5.76 -6.40
CA SER A 165 -4.39 -6.16 -6.12
C SER A 165 -4.85 -7.25 -7.07
N ARG A 166 -5.59 -8.22 -6.54
CA ARG A 166 -6.32 -9.19 -7.34
C ARG A 166 -7.62 -8.57 -7.86
N TYR A 167 -7.69 -8.38 -9.18
CA TYR A 167 -8.86 -7.79 -9.83
C TYR A 167 -10.02 -8.78 -9.95
N ASN A 168 -9.73 -9.99 -10.42
CA ASN A 168 -10.72 -11.06 -10.55
C ASN A 168 -10.01 -12.44 -10.46
N ARG A 169 -10.70 -13.52 -10.82
CA ARG A 169 -10.15 -14.88 -10.75
C ARG A 169 -9.10 -15.20 -11.84
N ILE A 170 -9.01 -14.36 -12.86
CA ILE A 170 -8.17 -14.53 -14.05
C ILE A 170 -7.00 -13.55 -14.01
N THR A 171 -7.27 -12.29 -13.70
CA THR A 171 -6.27 -11.21 -13.73
C THR A 171 -6.08 -10.54 -12.38
N GLN A 172 -4.89 -9.98 -12.23
CA GLN A 172 -4.45 -9.15 -11.12
C GLN A 172 -3.82 -7.88 -11.70
N TYR A 173 -3.61 -6.87 -10.87
CA TYR A 173 -2.89 -5.67 -11.30
C TYR A 173 -1.85 -5.21 -10.30
N LYS A 174 -0.80 -4.57 -10.83
CA LYS A 174 0.08 -3.70 -10.07
C LYS A 174 -0.26 -2.25 -10.37
N VAL A 175 -0.12 -1.40 -9.37
CA VAL A 175 -0.46 0.01 -9.44
C VAL A 175 0.71 0.84 -8.93
N ILE A 176 1.01 1.92 -9.65
CA ILE A 176 1.91 2.98 -9.21
C ILE A 176 1.05 4.24 -9.10
N ASP A 177 0.79 4.68 -7.86
CA ASP A 177 -0.06 5.85 -7.58
C ASP A 177 0.68 6.84 -6.68
N VAL A 178 0.25 8.09 -6.70
CA VAL A 178 0.81 9.15 -5.86
C VAL A 178 -0.18 9.51 -4.76
N LEU A 179 0.18 9.19 -3.52
CA LEU A 179 -0.55 9.53 -2.31
C LEU A 179 0.03 10.80 -1.67
N TYR A 180 -0.83 11.63 -1.10
CA TYR A 180 -0.43 12.81 -0.33
C TYR A 180 -1.58 13.26 0.57
N PHE A 181 -1.25 13.91 1.68
CA PHE A 181 -2.22 14.67 2.45
C PHE A 181 -2.25 16.11 1.93
N ASP A 182 -3.44 16.61 1.60
CA ASP A 182 -3.62 18.02 1.22
C ASP A 182 -3.48 18.96 2.44
N ASP A 183 -3.59 20.26 2.21
CA ASP A 183 -3.42 21.29 3.25
C ASP A 183 -4.46 21.17 4.39
N PHE A 184 -5.56 20.46 4.16
CA PHE A 184 -6.59 20.18 5.17
C PHE A 184 -6.37 18.85 5.89
N GLY A 185 -5.24 18.17 5.65
CA GLY A 185 -4.94 16.86 6.21
C GLY A 185 -5.79 15.74 5.62
N GLN A 186 -6.42 15.95 4.45
CA GLN A 186 -7.22 14.92 3.79
C GLN A 186 -6.35 14.13 2.81
N LEU A 187 -6.44 12.79 2.88
CA LEU A 187 -5.72 11.93 1.96
C LEU A 187 -6.28 12.07 0.54
N ARG A 188 -5.38 12.28 -0.42
CA ARG A 188 -5.64 12.30 -1.85
C ARG A 188 -4.74 11.32 -2.57
N MET A 189 -5.24 10.82 -3.70
CA MET A 189 -4.57 9.89 -4.60
C MET A 189 -4.63 10.43 -6.03
N GLY A 190 -3.63 10.09 -6.86
CA GLY A 190 -3.56 10.50 -8.25
C GLY A 190 -3.09 11.93 -8.46
N PHE A 191 -1.97 12.33 -7.87
CA PHE A 191 -1.27 13.55 -8.31
C PHE A 191 -0.58 13.31 -9.66
N PRO A 192 -0.73 14.18 -10.67
CA PRO A 192 -0.13 13.97 -11.99
C PRO A 192 1.40 14.07 -11.90
N MET A 193 2.10 12.96 -12.17
CA MET A 193 3.57 12.91 -12.18
C MET A 193 4.17 12.02 -13.27
N PHE A 194 3.37 11.24 -14.01
CA PHE A 194 3.92 10.23 -14.91
C PHE A 194 3.86 10.72 -16.35
N HIS A 195 5.03 11.01 -16.91
CA HIS A 195 5.22 11.47 -18.29
C HIS A 195 5.53 10.27 -19.18
N LEU A 196 4.57 9.85 -20.01
CA LEU A 196 4.66 8.63 -20.83
C LEU A 196 4.95 8.92 -22.31
N GLY A 197 5.47 10.10 -22.63
CA GLY A 197 5.80 10.52 -24.01
C GLY A 197 4.66 11.23 -24.76
N GLY A 198 3.43 11.22 -24.25
CA GLY A 198 2.32 12.04 -24.75
C GLY A 198 2.17 13.38 -24.02
N ASP A 199 1.23 14.22 -24.48
CA ASP A 199 0.97 15.54 -23.91
C ASP A 199 0.33 15.49 -22.50
N MET A 200 -0.30 14.36 -22.16
CA MET A 200 -0.97 14.17 -20.88
C MET A 200 -0.01 13.61 -19.83
N VAL A 201 0.08 14.30 -18.69
CA VAL A 201 0.77 13.79 -17.50
C VAL A 201 -0.21 12.90 -16.73
N MET A 202 0.10 11.61 -16.65
CA MET A 202 -0.75 10.61 -16.01
C MET A 202 -0.66 10.71 -14.49
N ARG A 203 -1.75 10.35 -13.81
CA ARG A 203 -1.88 10.39 -12.34
C ARG A 203 -1.47 9.08 -11.68
N ARG A 204 -1.63 7.97 -12.41
CA ARG A 204 -1.37 6.61 -11.95
C ARG A 204 -1.05 5.73 -13.15
N LEU A 205 -0.32 4.65 -12.92
CA LEU A 205 -0.09 3.59 -13.90
C LEU A 205 -0.69 2.30 -13.38
N VAL A 206 -1.47 1.59 -14.21
CA VAL A 206 -2.16 0.36 -13.81
C VAL A 206 -1.88 -0.77 -14.79
N TYR A 207 -1.11 -1.75 -14.32
CA TYR A 207 -0.66 -2.88 -15.11
C TYR A 207 -1.51 -4.11 -14.78
N GLU A 208 -2.53 -4.40 -15.59
CA GLU A 208 -3.34 -5.62 -15.47
C GLU A 208 -2.65 -6.78 -16.21
N TYR A 209 -2.41 -7.88 -15.51
CA TYR A 209 -1.69 -9.04 -16.03
C TYR A 209 -2.29 -10.36 -15.52
N ASP A 210 -1.83 -11.46 -16.11
CA ASP A 210 -2.31 -12.79 -15.77
C ASP A 210 -2.09 -13.14 -14.29
N GLY A 211 -3.13 -13.68 -13.65
CA GLY A 211 -3.09 -14.15 -12.26
C GLY A 211 -2.10 -15.30 -12.03
N GLN A 212 -1.65 -15.98 -13.08
CA GLN A 212 -0.77 -17.14 -13.00
C GLN A 212 0.71 -16.82 -13.25
N VAL A 213 1.04 -15.56 -13.59
CA VAL A 213 2.43 -15.11 -13.76
C VAL A 213 2.78 -14.04 -12.75
N GLN A 214 4.06 -13.68 -12.66
CA GLN A 214 4.54 -12.61 -11.78
C GLN A 214 5.10 -11.46 -12.60
N MET A 215 4.61 -10.26 -12.37
CA MET A 215 5.19 -9.00 -12.89
C MET A 215 6.02 -8.33 -11.80
N SER A 216 7.20 -7.83 -12.14
CA SER A 216 8.09 -7.08 -11.25
C SER A 216 7.95 -5.57 -11.45
N ILE A 217 7.90 -4.82 -10.35
CA ILE A 217 8.07 -3.36 -10.30
C ILE A 217 8.91 -3.08 -9.06
N LEU A 218 10.09 -2.49 -9.24
CA LEU A 218 11.10 -2.35 -8.18
C LEU A 218 11.73 -0.95 -8.21
N TYR A 219 11.89 -0.32 -7.05
CA TYR A 219 12.65 0.92 -6.95
C TYR A 219 14.16 0.66 -6.83
N ASP A 220 14.92 1.19 -7.78
CA ASP A 220 16.38 1.28 -7.73
C ASP A 220 16.77 2.63 -7.11
N SER A 221 17.08 2.62 -5.81
CA SER A 221 17.45 3.83 -5.08
C SER A 221 18.79 4.40 -5.48
N LYS A 222 19.73 3.58 -6.00
CA LYS A 222 21.05 4.08 -6.47
C LYS A 222 20.88 4.96 -7.70
N LYS A 223 20.07 4.50 -8.66
CA LYS A 223 19.81 5.23 -9.92
C LYS A 223 18.55 6.07 -9.89
N LYS A 224 17.85 6.12 -8.75
CA LYS A 224 16.59 6.85 -8.53
C LYS A 224 15.57 6.59 -9.65
N ARG A 225 15.30 5.33 -9.93
CA ARG A 225 14.37 4.90 -10.99
C ARG A 225 13.49 3.75 -10.52
N ILE A 226 12.28 3.64 -11.04
CA ILE A 226 11.44 2.45 -10.86
C ILE A 226 11.63 1.60 -12.11
N VAL A 227 12.09 0.36 -11.95
CA VAL A 227 12.28 -0.62 -13.03
C VAL A 227 11.11 -1.59 -13.02
N MET A 228 10.54 -1.89 -14.18
CA MET A 228 9.38 -2.75 -14.29
C MET A 228 9.45 -3.67 -15.51
N ASP A 229 8.82 -4.83 -15.40
CA ASP A 229 8.63 -5.71 -16.54
C ASP A 229 7.71 -5.04 -17.55
N HIS A 230 8.09 -5.07 -18.83
CA HIS A 230 7.18 -4.71 -19.91
C HIS A 230 6.13 -5.82 -20.08
N LEU A 231 4.88 -5.45 -20.36
CA LEU A 231 3.78 -6.37 -20.54
C LEU A 231 3.36 -6.48 -22.00
N SER A 232 3.29 -7.70 -22.51
CA SER A 232 2.77 -8.00 -23.86
C SER A 232 1.64 -9.03 -23.82
N PRO A 233 0.82 -9.17 -24.88
CA PRO A 233 -0.22 -10.18 -24.93
C PRO A 233 0.35 -11.60 -24.82
N MET A 234 -0.02 -12.31 -23.75
CA MET A 234 0.48 -13.66 -23.47
C MET A 234 -0.49 -14.74 -23.97
N ARG A 235 -1.80 -14.52 -23.78
CA ARG A 235 -2.86 -15.44 -24.22
C ARG A 235 -4.19 -14.72 -24.41
N LYS A 236 -5.16 -15.40 -25.02
CA LYS A 236 -6.54 -14.91 -25.17
C LYS A 236 -7.50 -15.76 -24.35
N ILE A 237 -8.32 -15.12 -23.53
CA ILE A 237 -9.41 -15.75 -22.77
C ILE A 237 -10.71 -15.03 -23.12
N TYR A 238 -11.71 -15.76 -23.59
CA TYR A 238 -13.00 -15.21 -24.06
C TYR A 238 -12.84 -14.04 -25.05
N GLY A 239 -11.86 -14.12 -25.96
CA GLY A 239 -11.58 -13.08 -26.94
C GLY A 239 -10.82 -11.85 -26.41
N ARG A 240 -10.57 -11.77 -25.10
CA ARG A 240 -9.77 -10.71 -24.47
C ARG A 240 -8.30 -11.13 -24.35
N GLU A 241 -7.38 -10.24 -24.72
CA GLU A 241 -5.96 -10.41 -24.48
C GLU A 241 -5.63 -10.28 -23.00
N ILE A 242 -4.91 -11.27 -22.49
CA ILE A 242 -4.38 -11.28 -21.13
C ILE A 242 -2.87 -11.08 -21.23
N MET A 243 -2.40 -10.05 -20.53
CA MET A 243 -1.03 -9.59 -20.60
C MET A 243 -0.12 -10.39 -19.66
N GLY A 244 1.16 -10.50 -20.02
CA GLY A 244 2.20 -11.06 -19.16
C GLY A 244 3.57 -10.44 -19.46
N PRO A 245 4.55 -10.58 -18.56
CA PRO A 245 5.92 -10.11 -18.79
C PRO A 245 6.54 -10.73 -20.04
N ASP A 246 7.22 -9.93 -20.84
CA ASP A 246 7.88 -10.39 -22.08
C ASP A 246 9.41 -10.46 -21.99
N LEU A 247 9.94 -10.27 -20.78
CA LEU A 247 11.36 -10.23 -20.43
C LEU A 247 12.12 -8.96 -20.84
N SER A 248 11.47 -8.02 -21.53
CA SER A 248 11.99 -6.66 -21.65
C SER A 248 11.62 -5.83 -20.42
N LEU A 249 12.36 -4.73 -20.22
CA LEU A 249 12.26 -3.91 -19.02
C LEU A 249 12.07 -2.44 -19.40
N ASP A 250 11.15 -1.80 -18.71
CA ASP A 250 10.94 -0.36 -18.76
C ASP A 250 11.43 0.29 -17.46
N ALA A 251 11.62 1.60 -17.49
CA ALA A 251 11.83 2.37 -16.28
C ALA A 251 11.12 3.72 -16.25
N LEU A 252 10.66 4.08 -15.05
CA LEU A 252 10.33 5.45 -14.71
C LEU A 252 11.56 6.12 -14.12
N LEU A 253 12.09 7.12 -14.83
CA LEU A 253 13.23 7.90 -14.41
C LEU A 253 12.78 9.10 -13.60
N ARG A 254 13.27 9.24 -12.36
CA ARG A 254 12.97 10.41 -11.53
C ARG A 254 13.55 11.67 -12.15
N LYS A 255 12.70 12.70 -12.31
CA LYS A 255 13.04 14.06 -12.74
C LYS A 255 12.61 15.05 -11.64
N HIS A 256 12.70 16.34 -11.92
CA HIS A 256 12.30 17.41 -11.01
C HIS A 256 10.78 17.64 -10.97
N ASP A 257 10.11 17.30 -12.07
CA ASP A 257 8.71 17.55 -12.41
C ASP A 257 7.92 16.25 -12.62
N GLY A 258 8.43 15.14 -12.09
CA GLY A 258 7.76 13.85 -12.07
C GLY A 258 8.69 12.72 -12.48
N TRP A 259 8.11 11.74 -13.13
CA TRP A 259 8.70 10.49 -13.55
C TRP A 259 8.51 10.32 -15.04
N VAL A 260 9.60 10.11 -15.77
CA VAL A 260 9.57 9.96 -17.24
C VAL A 260 9.77 8.51 -17.61
N LEU A 261 8.86 7.96 -18.42
CA LEU A 261 8.99 6.61 -18.96
C LEU A 261 10.18 6.53 -19.92
N LYS A 262 10.99 5.49 -19.76
CA LYS A 262 11.99 5.06 -20.71
C LYS A 262 11.80 3.56 -20.94
N GLU A 263 11.42 3.22 -22.15
CA GLU A 263 11.22 1.84 -22.58
C GLU A 263 12.56 1.16 -22.94
N ASP A 264 12.55 -0.17 -22.99
CA ASP A 264 13.66 -1.01 -23.46
C ASP A 264 15.01 -0.72 -22.79
N ILE A 265 15.00 -0.62 -21.46
CA ILE A 265 16.23 -0.40 -20.70
C ILE A 265 17.02 -1.69 -20.51
N LYS A 266 18.35 -1.55 -20.53
CA LYS A 266 19.27 -2.61 -20.08
C LYS A 266 19.57 -2.44 -18.60
N VAL A 267 19.46 -3.53 -17.85
CA VAL A 267 19.73 -3.59 -16.40
C VAL A 267 20.88 -4.58 -16.18
N ASN A 268 21.90 -4.14 -15.44
CA ASN A 268 23.03 -4.97 -15.04
C ASN A 268 23.01 -5.12 -13.51
N ASN A 269 22.82 -6.36 -13.02
CA ASN A 269 22.63 -6.64 -11.59
C ASN A 269 23.80 -6.21 -10.68
N GLU A 270 25.01 -6.02 -11.21
CA GLU A 270 26.19 -5.61 -10.44
C GLU A 270 26.25 -4.08 -10.24
N ASP A 271 25.91 -3.31 -11.28
CA ASP A 271 25.94 -1.85 -11.25
C ASP A 271 24.65 -1.25 -10.66
N ASP A 272 23.56 -2.01 -10.75
CA ASP A 272 22.24 -1.56 -10.35
C ASP A 272 21.98 -1.77 -8.86
N GLY A 273 21.38 -0.76 -8.22
CA GLY A 273 21.00 -0.80 -6.81
C GLY A 273 19.76 -1.61 -6.55
N VAL A 274 19.35 -2.47 -7.49
CA VAL A 274 18.17 -3.33 -7.43
C VAL A 274 18.42 -4.38 -6.36
N ARG A 275 18.35 -3.94 -5.10
CA ARG A 275 18.11 -4.84 -3.99
C ARG A 275 16.72 -5.37 -4.27
N ARG A 276 16.63 -6.65 -4.64
CA ARG A 276 15.52 -7.47 -4.17
C ARG A 276 15.57 -7.32 -2.65
N LYS A 277 14.94 -6.28 -2.07
CA LYS A 277 14.50 -6.33 -0.67
C LYS A 277 13.86 -7.69 -0.62
N ARG A 278 14.40 -8.58 0.22
CA ARG A 278 13.82 -9.90 0.41
C ARG A 278 12.39 -9.59 0.82
N ILE A 279 11.46 -9.64 -0.12
CA ILE A 279 10.05 -9.38 0.13
C ILE A 279 9.78 -10.44 1.19
N LYS A 280 9.68 -10.04 2.47
CA LYS A 280 9.06 -10.90 3.48
C LYS A 280 7.77 -11.28 2.78
N PRO A 281 7.54 -12.55 2.44
CA PRO A 281 6.65 -12.86 1.34
C PRO A 281 5.23 -12.51 1.74
N VAL A 282 4.82 -11.26 1.56
CA VAL A 282 3.44 -10.85 1.57
C VAL A 282 2.84 -11.60 0.38
N GLU A 283 3.44 -11.47 -0.82
CA GLU A 283 3.08 -12.26 -2.00
C GLU A 283 3.12 -13.80 -1.77
N ARG A 284 4.24 -14.43 -1.32
CA ARG A 284 4.25 -15.93 -1.20
C ARG A 284 3.42 -16.49 -0.05
N THR A 285 3.13 -15.72 1.01
CA THR A 285 2.25 -16.24 2.08
C THR A 285 0.81 -16.31 1.56
N TYR A 286 0.39 -15.39 0.67
CA TYR A 286 -0.93 -15.42 0.04
C TYR A 286 -1.08 -16.44 -1.10
N TYR A 287 0.01 -16.84 -1.78
CA TYR A 287 -0.05 -17.92 -2.78
C TYR A 287 -0.11 -19.33 -2.16
N ARG A 288 0.21 -19.49 -0.87
CA ARG A 288 0.20 -20.82 -0.20
C ARG A 288 -1.15 -21.22 0.39
N SER A 289 -2.13 -20.31 0.43
CA SER A 289 -3.53 -20.58 0.82
C SER A 289 -4.44 -20.78 -0.40
N LEU A 290 -3.91 -21.45 -1.44
CA LEU A 290 -4.63 -21.83 -2.67
C LEU A 290 -4.25 -23.26 -3.07
#